data_AF-A0A9P4H4Q9-F1
#
_entry.id   AF-A0A9P4H4Q9-F1
#
_cell.length_a   1.000
_cell.length_b   1.000
_cell.length_c   1.000
_cell.angle_alpha   90.00
_cell.angle_beta   90.00
_cell.angle_gamma   90.00
#
_symmetry.space_group_name_H-M   'P 1'
#
loop_
_entity.id
_entity.type
_entity.pdbx_description
1 polymer ?
#
loop_
_entity_poly.entity_id
_entity_poly.type
_entity_poly.pdbx_seq_one_letter_code
_entity_poly.pdbx_strand_id
1 'polypeptide(L)'
;MAKVRTNAHQPWHMGLAIGKMLYFIPGLVATHLDGAVDFQNKVPGDLAWSTGFVQAVDQDDKVRESLAGVFHGWSPEQIELFNKGVDKALTMVQWVVYPSKNVVFEAGDGDWTAWIRGQCEELGMAEARAGRRVLEDI
;
A
#
# COMPACT_ATOMS: atom_id res chain seq x y z
N MET A 1 5.97 7.51 15.48
CA MET A 1 5.93 6.02 15.49
C MET A 1 4.78 5.38 16.29
N ALA A 2 4.24 5.98 17.37
CA ALA A 2 3.17 5.35 18.16
C ALA A 2 1.87 5.07 17.36
N LYS A 3 1.46 6.00 16.48
CA LYS A 3 0.23 5.90 15.67
C LYS A 3 0.29 4.84 14.56
N VAL A 4 1.47 4.63 13.96
CA VAL A 4 1.73 3.59 12.96
C VAL A 4 1.42 2.21 13.55
N ARG A 5 1.91 1.95 14.77
CA ARG A 5 1.63 0.69 15.48
C ARG A 5 0.15 0.56 15.86
N THR A 6 -0.53 1.67 16.12
CA THR A 6 -1.96 1.63 16.44
C THR A 6 -2.79 1.16 15.26
N ASN A 7 -2.37 1.37 14.00
CA ASN A 7 -3.11 0.92 12.82
C ASN A 7 -2.64 -0.45 12.27
N ALA A 8 -1.61 -1.05 12.87
CA ALA A 8 -1.08 -2.35 12.46
C ALA A 8 -2.11 -3.50 12.53
N HIS A 9 -3.19 -3.33 13.28
CA HIS A 9 -4.30 -4.29 13.35
C HIS A 9 -5.30 -4.17 12.18
N GLN A 10 -5.09 -3.22 11.26
CA GLN A 10 -5.93 -3.01 10.06
C GLN A 10 -5.09 -3.03 8.78
N PRO A 11 -4.55 -4.20 8.38
CA PRO A 11 -3.60 -4.30 7.27
C PRO A 11 -4.16 -3.75 5.95
N TRP A 12 -5.44 -4.03 5.66
CA TRP A 12 -6.17 -3.46 4.52
C TRP A 12 -6.10 -1.93 4.46
N HIS A 13 -6.52 -1.26 5.54
CA HIS A 13 -6.58 0.19 5.60
C HIS A 13 -5.19 0.81 5.50
N MET A 14 -4.19 0.13 6.08
CA MET A 14 -2.79 0.53 5.97
C MET A 14 -2.29 0.42 4.52
N GLY A 15 -2.64 -0.65 3.81
CA GLY A 15 -2.34 -0.82 2.39
C GLY A 15 -2.97 0.28 1.53
N LEU A 16 -4.26 0.56 1.73
CA LEU A 16 -4.95 1.66 1.05
C LEU A 16 -4.28 3.01 1.30
N ALA A 17 -3.93 3.31 2.56
CA ALA A 17 -3.31 4.57 2.90
C ALA A 17 -1.95 4.74 2.21
N ILE A 18 -1.10 3.71 2.25
CA ILE A 18 0.22 3.74 1.59
C ILE A 18 0.06 3.82 0.06
N GLY A 19 -0.81 3.00 -0.53
CA GLY A 19 -1.06 3.04 -1.97
C GLY A 19 -1.57 4.40 -2.44
N LYS A 20 -2.48 5.02 -1.69
CA LYS A 20 -2.95 6.39 -1.98
C LYS A 20 -1.82 7.41 -1.88
N MET A 21 -0.97 7.32 -0.84
CA MET A 21 0.19 8.19 -0.72
C MET A 21 1.12 8.04 -1.94
N LEU A 22 1.48 6.82 -2.32
CA LEU A 22 2.31 6.54 -3.49
C LEU A 22 1.68 7.06 -4.79
N TYR A 23 0.37 6.96 -4.94
CA TYR A 23 -0.35 7.52 -6.09
C TYR A 23 -0.23 9.04 -6.17
N PHE A 24 -0.31 9.74 -5.03
CA PHE A 24 -0.25 11.21 -4.99
C PHE A 24 1.17 11.79 -5.00
N ILE A 25 2.19 11.05 -4.53
CA ILE A 25 3.58 11.55 -4.43
C ILE A 25 4.12 12.10 -5.77
N PRO A 26 3.98 11.44 -6.94
CA PRO A 26 4.46 12.00 -8.20
C PRO A 26 3.81 13.35 -8.55
N GLY A 27 2.50 13.49 -8.30
CA GLY A 27 1.78 14.74 -8.52
C GLY A 27 2.21 15.85 -7.56
N LEU A 28 2.50 15.48 -6.30
CA LEU A 28 2.98 16.40 -5.28
C LEU A 28 4.42 16.84 -5.55
N VAL A 29 5.32 15.91 -5.90
CA VAL A 29 6.70 16.21 -6.30
C VAL A 29 6.75 17.07 -7.57
N ALA A 30 5.93 16.76 -8.58
CA ALA A 30 5.83 17.59 -9.78
C ALA A 30 5.31 19.01 -9.48
N THR A 31 4.41 19.15 -8.51
CA THR A 31 3.90 20.47 -8.06
C THR A 31 4.93 21.21 -7.18
N HIS A 32 5.82 20.49 -6.50
CA HIS A 32 6.77 21.06 -5.52
C HIS A 32 8.18 21.29 -6.07
N LEU A 33 8.56 20.68 -7.18
CA LEU A 33 9.81 21.06 -7.87
C LEU A 33 9.75 22.52 -8.39
N ASP A 34 8.57 23.14 -8.39
CA ASP A 34 8.34 24.59 -8.60
C ASP A 34 8.07 25.38 -7.28
N GLY A 35 8.24 24.78 -6.10
CA GLY A 35 7.88 25.37 -4.78
C GLY A 35 8.90 25.13 -3.64
N ALA A 36 8.81 25.94 -2.58
CA ALA A 36 9.76 25.95 -1.46
C ALA A 36 9.72 24.68 -0.57
N VAL A 37 10.87 24.36 0.04
CA VAL A 37 11.19 23.13 0.82
C VAL A 37 10.35 22.96 2.12
N ASP A 38 9.57 23.96 2.52
CA ASP A 38 8.77 23.98 3.76
C ASP A 38 7.30 23.58 3.57
N PHE A 39 6.90 23.13 2.37
CA PHE A 39 5.51 22.78 2.10
C PHE A 39 5.07 21.52 2.84
N GLN A 40 4.02 21.64 3.65
CA GLN A 40 3.30 20.50 4.22
C GLN A 40 2.10 20.14 3.34
N ASN A 41 2.08 18.91 2.84
CA ASN A 41 0.95 18.43 2.06
C ASN A 41 -0.35 18.45 2.86
N LYS A 42 -1.40 19.05 2.30
CA LYS A 42 -2.75 18.86 2.85
C LYS A 42 -3.09 17.39 2.72
N VAL A 43 -3.26 16.72 3.85
CA VAL A 43 -3.73 15.34 3.90
C VAL A 43 -5.05 15.26 3.13
N PRO A 44 -5.14 14.45 2.05
CA PRO A 44 -6.39 14.23 1.33
C PRO A 44 -7.52 13.87 2.30
N GLY A 45 -8.75 14.33 2.06
CA GLY A 45 -9.88 14.12 2.98
C GLY A 45 -10.09 12.64 3.33
N ASP A 46 -9.87 11.76 2.36
CA ASP A 46 -9.95 10.30 2.49
C ASP A 46 -8.87 9.69 3.41
N LEU A 47 -7.82 10.45 3.69
CA LEU A 47 -6.70 10.11 4.57
C LEU A 47 -6.77 10.89 5.90
N ALA A 48 -7.86 11.64 6.16
CA ALA A 48 -8.01 12.38 7.42
C ALA A 48 -7.92 11.46 8.65
N TRP A 49 -8.40 10.22 8.53
CA TRP A 49 -8.29 9.17 9.56
C TRP A 49 -6.85 8.70 9.80
N SER A 50 -5.95 8.90 8.84
CA SER A 50 -4.55 8.50 8.86
C SER A 50 -3.58 9.69 8.95
N THR A 51 -4.05 10.89 9.32
CA THR A 51 -3.25 12.12 9.46
C THR A 51 -1.91 11.94 10.17
N GLY A 52 -1.88 11.19 11.28
CA GLY A 52 -0.64 10.91 12.02
C GLY A 52 0.25 9.82 11.42
N PHE A 53 -0.26 9.04 10.46
CA PHE A 53 0.49 8.07 9.67
C PHE A 53 1.11 8.76 8.46
N VAL A 54 0.34 9.57 7.71
CA VAL A 54 0.84 10.34 6.57
C VAL A 54 1.99 11.26 6.98
N GLN A 55 1.83 12.04 8.05
CA GLN A 55 2.93 12.89 8.56
C GLN A 55 4.17 12.10 9.00
N ALA A 56 3.99 10.89 9.55
CA ALA A 56 5.13 10.07 9.99
C ALA A 56 5.87 9.44 8.82
N VAL A 57 5.18 9.15 7.72
CA VAL A 57 5.76 8.64 6.47
C VAL A 57 6.44 9.77 5.68
N ASP A 58 5.83 10.97 5.67
CA ASP A 58 6.35 12.17 4.98
C ASP A 58 7.64 12.73 5.62
N GLN A 59 7.88 12.45 6.90
CA GLN A 59 9.07 12.87 7.64
C GLN A 59 10.21 11.84 7.66
N ASP A 60 10.00 10.67 7.05
CA ASP A 60 10.90 9.52 7.19
C ASP A 60 11.35 9.02 5.82
N ASP A 61 12.57 9.38 5.40
CA ASP A 61 13.22 8.87 4.19
C ASP A 61 13.39 7.33 4.19
N LYS A 62 13.04 6.67 5.32
CA LYS A 62 13.19 5.24 5.55
C LYS A 62 11.92 4.58 6.06
N VAL A 63 10.77 4.96 5.48
CA VAL A 63 9.46 4.31 5.68
C VAL A 63 9.58 2.77 5.76
N ARG A 64 10.40 2.17 4.90
CA ARG A 64 10.63 0.72 4.91
C ARG A 64 11.23 0.20 6.21
N GLU A 65 12.27 0.83 6.76
CA GLU A 65 12.88 0.44 8.03
C GLU A 65 11.91 0.65 9.20
N SER A 66 11.17 1.76 9.18
CA SER A 66 10.22 2.12 10.23
C SER A 66 8.97 1.23 10.27
N LEU A 67 8.55 0.69 9.13
CA LEU A 67 7.41 -0.23 9.03
C LEU A 67 7.83 -1.70 9.06
N ALA A 68 9.11 -2.03 8.87
CA ALA A 68 9.58 -3.41 8.84
C ALA A 68 9.19 -4.20 10.09
N GLY A 69 9.33 -3.60 11.27
CA GLY A 69 8.94 -4.24 12.53
C GLY A 69 7.44 -4.53 12.66
N VAL A 70 6.59 -3.79 11.95
CA VAL A 70 5.14 -4.07 11.86
C VAL A 70 4.91 -5.24 10.92
N PHE A 71 5.51 -5.20 9.73
CA PHE A 71 5.31 -6.22 8.70
C PHE A 71 5.87 -7.59 9.09
N HIS A 72 6.98 -7.65 9.82
CA HIS A 72 7.52 -8.92 10.33
C HIS A 72 6.60 -9.60 11.36
N GLY A 73 5.73 -8.84 12.03
CA GLY A 73 4.76 -9.37 13.00
C GLY A 73 3.45 -9.83 12.38
N TRP A 74 3.27 -9.67 11.06
CA TRP A 74 2.03 -10.02 10.38
C TRP A 74 1.97 -11.47 9.91
N SER A 75 0.78 -12.06 10.03
CA SER A 75 0.48 -13.34 9.42
C SER A 75 0.38 -13.22 7.89
N PRO A 76 0.48 -14.34 7.15
CA PRO A 76 0.21 -14.38 5.71
C PRO A 76 -1.09 -13.67 5.30
N GLU A 77 -2.19 -13.90 6.02
CA GLU A 77 -3.51 -13.33 5.72
C GLU A 77 -3.52 -11.81 5.93
N GLN A 78 -2.79 -11.32 6.93
CA GLN A 78 -2.63 -9.89 7.15
C GLN A 78 -1.83 -9.24 6.02
N ILE A 79 -0.81 -9.93 5.51
CA ILE A 79 -0.03 -9.47 4.36
C ILE A 79 -0.88 -9.45 3.08
N GLU A 80 -1.71 -10.47 2.86
CA GLU A 80 -2.65 -10.50 1.72
C GLU A 80 -3.63 -9.33 1.77
N LEU A 81 -4.23 -9.06 2.93
CA LEU A 81 -5.11 -7.91 3.12
C LEU A 81 -4.40 -6.57 2.87
N PHE A 82 -3.14 -6.45 3.32
CA PHE A 82 -2.32 -5.28 3.05
C PHE A 82 -2.06 -5.09 1.56
N ASN A 83 -1.57 -6.13 0.87
CA ASN A 83 -1.31 -6.07 -0.57
C ASN A 83 -2.57 -5.74 -1.37
N LYS A 84 -3.72 -6.28 -0.96
CA LYS A 84 -5.02 -5.97 -1.56
C LYS A 84 -5.41 -4.51 -1.38
N GLY A 85 -5.17 -3.94 -0.20
CA GLY A 85 -5.36 -2.51 0.04
C GLY A 85 -4.44 -1.65 -0.84
N VAL A 86 -3.16 -2.01 -0.97
CA VAL A 86 -2.21 -1.29 -1.83
C VAL A 86 -2.67 -1.30 -3.29
N ASP A 87 -2.98 -2.49 -3.83
CA ASP A 87 -3.44 -2.64 -5.21
C ASP A 87 -4.75 -1.89 -5.46
N LYS A 88 -5.73 -2.01 -4.56
CA LYS A 88 -7.00 -1.30 -4.70
C LYS A 88 -6.80 0.21 -4.81
N ALA A 89 -5.87 0.79 -4.06
CA ALA A 89 -5.56 2.20 -4.14
C ALA A 89 -4.83 2.60 -5.43
N LEU A 90 -3.95 1.75 -5.95
CA LEU A 90 -3.13 2.05 -7.13
C LEU A 90 -3.84 1.78 -8.45
N THR A 91 -4.64 0.72 -8.53
CA THR A 91 -5.21 0.21 -9.80
C THR A 91 -6.73 0.27 -9.85
N MET A 92 -7.40 0.49 -8.71
CA MET A 92 -8.85 0.37 -8.55
C MET A 92 -9.42 -1.04 -8.79
N VAL A 93 -8.57 -2.01 -9.13
CA VAL A 93 -8.92 -3.43 -9.30
C VAL A 93 -8.90 -4.12 -7.93
N GLN A 94 -9.62 -5.24 -7.83
CA GLN A 94 -9.65 -6.05 -6.62
C GLN A 94 -9.69 -7.53 -7.00
N TRP A 95 -8.56 -8.22 -6.83
CA TRP A 95 -8.48 -9.66 -7.04
C TRP A 95 -9.12 -10.43 -5.88
N VAL A 96 -9.51 -11.68 -6.11
CA VAL A 96 -10.01 -12.57 -5.04
C VAL A 96 -8.86 -13.09 -4.16
N VAL A 97 -7.67 -13.22 -4.74
CA VAL A 97 -6.47 -13.76 -4.08
C VAL A 97 -5.28 -12.83 -4.26
N TYR A 98 -4.46 -12.72 -3.22
CA TYR A 98 -3.25 -11.90 -3.19
C TYR A 98 -2.06 -12.72 -2.70
N PRO A 99 -0.82 -12.32 -3.03
CA PRO A 99 0.35 -12.99 -2.50
C PRO A 99 0.47 -12.78 -0.99
N SER A 100 0.90 -13.83 -0.29
CA SER A 100 1.23 -13.80 1.15
C SER A 100 2.60 -13.18 1.46
N LYS A 101 3.36 -12.80 0.42
CA LYS A 101 4.61 -12.06 0.56
C LYS A 101 4.37 -10.56 0.49
N ASN A 102 5.05 -9.78 1.31
CA ASN A 102 4.79 -8.35 1.44
C ASN A 102 5.46 -7.56 0.30
N VAL A 103 4.67 -6.81 -0.47
CA VAL A 103 5.17 -6.00 -1.60
C VAL A 103 6.31 -5.06 -1.20
N VAL A 104 6.29 -4.49 0.01
CA VAL A 104 7.32 -3.54 0.47
C VAL A 104 8.70 -4.20 0.52
N PHE A 105 8.76 -5.48 0.87
CA PHE A 105 10.01 -6.23 0.92
C PHE A 105 10.41 -6.81 -0.42
N GLU A 106 9.43 -7.34 -1.16
CA GLU A 106 9.71 -8.08 -2.41
C GLU A 106 9.95 -7.15 -3.59
N ALA A 107 9.17 -6.07 -3.73
CA ALA A 107 9.37 -5.07 -4.77
C ALA A 107 10.44 -4.04 -4.39
N GLY A 108 10.63 -3.78 -3.09
CA GLY A 108 11.60 -2.79 -2.61
C GLY A 108 11.32 -1.39 -3.16
N ASP A 109 12.30 -0.78 -3.81
CA ASP A 109 12.17 0.53 -4.48
C ASP A 109 11.66 0.42 -5.93
N GLY A 110 11.29 -0.78 -6.37
CA GLY A 110 10.76 -1.05 -7.71
C GLY A 110 9.29 -0.63 -7.89
N ASP A 111 8.71 -1.02 -9.03
CA ASP A 111 7.30 -0.76 -9.31
C ASP A 111 6.39 -1.74 -8.55
N TRP A 112 5.79 -1.25 -7.47
CA TRP A 112 4.89 -2.03 -6.62
C TRP A 112 3.63 -2.48 -7.38
N THR A 113 3.15 -1.65 -8.31
CA THR A 113 1.97 -1.97 -9.14
C THR A 113 2.28 -3.15 -10.04
N ALA A 114 3.42 -3.10 -10.74
CA ALA A 114 3.86 -4.17 -11.61
C ALA A 114 4.08 -5.47 -10.84
N TRP A 115 4.70 -5.39 -9.65
CA TRP A 115 4.93 -6.56 -8.81
C TRP A 115 3.63 -7.20 -8.33
N ILE A 116 2.72 -6.43 -7.71
CA ILE A 116 1.45 -6.98 -7.21
C ILE A 116 0.65 -7.58 -8.35
N ARG A 117 0.55 -6.87 -9.48
CA ARG A 117 -0.17 -7.37 -10.66
C ARG A 117 0.37 -8.71 -11.13
N GLY A 118 1.69 -8.85 -11.28
CA GLY A 118 2.29 -10.11 -11.73
C GLY A 118 1.98 -11.28 -10.78
N GLN A 119 2.03 -11.04 -9.47
CA GLN A 119 1.67 -12.06 -8.47
C GLN A 119 0.19 -12.42 -8.50
N CYS A 120 -0.69 -11.42 -8.60
CA CYS A 120 -2.14 -11.63 -8.68
C CYS A 120 -2.57 -12.31 -9.99
N GLU A 121 -1.90 -12.05 -11.11
CA GLU A 121 -2.14 -12.74 -12.37
C GLU A 121 -1.78 -14.23 -12.28
N GLU A 122 -0.64 -14.57 -11.66
CA GLU A 122 -0.24 -15.96 -11.43
C GLU A 122 -1.25 -16.72 -10.56
N LEU A 123 -1.63 -16.13 -9.42
CA LEU A 123 -2.61 -16.71 -8.51
C LEU A 123 -4.01 -16.78 -9.15
N GLY A 124 -4.41 -15.73 -9.86
CA GLY A 124 -5.68 -15.65 -10.57
C GLY A 124 -5.80 -16.69 -11.68
N MET A 125 -4.70 -17.02 -12.38
CA MET A 125 -4.70 -18.14 -13.33
C MET A 125 -4.97 -19.48 -12.64
N ALA A 126 -4.45 -19.69 -11.42
CA ALA A 126 -4.73 -20.90 -10.65
C ALA A 126 -6.21 -20.99 -10.24
N GLU A 127 -6.80 -19.87 -9.78
CA GLU A 127 -8.23 -19.76 -9.48
C GLU A 127 -9.09 -20.06 -10.71
N ALA A 128 -8.76 -19.46 -11.86
CA ALA A 128 -9.47 -19.66 -13.11
C ALA A 128 -9.41 -21.11 -13.59
N ARG A 129 -8.25 -21.77 -13.50
CA ARG A 129 -8.09 -23.21 -13.83
C ARG A 129 -8.95 -24.10 -12.95
N ALA A 130 -9.19 -23.69 -11.71
CA ALA A 130 -10.07 -24.39 -10.78
C ALA A 130 -11.55 -24.03 -10.95
N GLY A 131 -11.92 -23.23 -11.97
CA GLY A 131 -13.29 -22.79 -12.21
C GLY A 131 -13.81 -21.78 -11.19
N ARG A 132 -12.92 -21.15 -10.42
CA ARG A 132 -13.26 -20.13 -9.42
C ARG A 132 -13.15 -18.73 -9.99
N ARG A 133 -13.74 -17.77 -9.28
CA ARG A 133 -13.74 -16.35 -9.64
C ARG A 133 -12.37 -15.73 -9.36
N VAL A 134 -11.98 -14.79 -10.21
CA VAL A 134 -10.64 -14.16 -10.17
C VAL A 134 -10.67 -12.73 -9.61
N LEU A 135 -11.74 -11.98 -9.89
CA LEU A 135 -11.92 -10.59 -9.43
C LEU A 135 -13.14 -10.50 -8.51
N GLU A 136 -13.08 -9.61 -7.52
CA GLU A 136 -14.24 -9.29 -6.69
C GLU A 136 -15.19 -8.33 -7.41
N ASP A 137 -16.48 -8.42 -7.08
CA ASP A 137 -17.49 -7.50 -7.59
C ASP A 137 -17.26 -6.11 -6.96
N ILE A 138 -17.35 -5.06 -7.77
CA ILE A 138 -17.05 -3.66 -7.40
C ILE A 138 -18.16 -3.06 -6.54
#